data_AF-A0A952FTG5-F1
#
_entry.id   AF-A0A952FTG5-F1
#
_cell.length_a   1.000
_cell.length_b   1.000
_cell.length_c   1.000
_cell.angle_alpha   90.00
_cell.angle_beta   90.00
_cell.angle_gamma   90.00
#
_symmetry.space_group_name_H-M   'P 1'
#
loop_
_entity.id
_entity.type
_entity.pdbx_description
1 polymer ?
#
loop_
_entity_poly.entity_id
_entity_poly.type
_entity_poly.pdbx_seq_one_letter_code
_entity_poly.pdbx_strand_id
1 'polypeptide(L)'
;MFAQPIVAPAAPEADLAKPNRRSFLKGASALGGALVIATHLPLARRAMAATGDLAPNAFVRVAPDSTVTVLIKQCEMGQGVTTGLTTIVAEEIDADWGQMRFEFAPADAKLYNNLAFGPIQGTGGSTSIANSWDQLRKAGAMARAMLVQAAAAEWQVPAGEITVQKGVVGHASGKSAHFGELAGKAATLTPPTDVALKDPKAFTLIGGHVPRLDTPAKITGKAGFSIDVRRPGQLTALVAHPPRFGGTAKTVDASAAKQVPGVVDVVTIPTGVAVVAKDTWSAMQGREALKIEWDAVAGEGQSTDAIMAGYKTMAQTPGLTAAKRGDAAAALAKAAKTVEVEIEFPYLAHAPMEPLNGVLEPTKDGAVWWAGSQFQTVEQATIAAILGLKPDQVTINSTYTGGSFGRRATPTADYAAETAMIVKATGMKAPIHL
;
A
#
# COMPACT_ATOMS: atom_id res chain seq x y z
N MET A 1 -0.06 59.37 41.54
CA MET A 1 0.08 59.74 40.12
C MET A 1 -0.86 58.83 39.33
N PHE A 2 -1.96 59.41 38.82
CA PHE A 2 -2.97 58.90 37.87
C PHE A 2 -3.67 57.55 38.20
N ALA A 3 -4.89 57.55 38.75
CA ALA A 3 -6.20 57.80 38.11
C ALA A 3 -6.75 56.54 37.39
N GLN A 4 -7.85 55.99 37.93
CA GLN A 4 -8.65 54.92 37.32
C GLN A 4 -9.51 55.45 36.15
N PRO A 5 -9.77 54.65 35.10
CA PRO A 5 -10.81 54.95 34.15
C PRO A 5 -12.09 54.14 34.42
N ILE A 6 -13.11 54.88 34.87
CA ILE A 6 -14.48 55.00 34.36
C ILE A 6 -15.01 53.85 33.47
N VAL A 7 -16.08 53.22 33.97
CA VAL A 7 -16.99 52.30 33.27
C VAL A 7 -17.95 53.09 32.37
N ALA A 8 -18.09 52.68 31.11
CA ALA A 8 -19.12 53.17 30.19
C ALA A 8 -20.32 52.19 30.14
N PRO A 9 -21.57 52.68 29.92
CA PRO A 9 -22.79 51.89 30.03
C PRO A 9 -23.08 51.05 28.78
N ALA A 10 -23.83 49.96 28.97
CA ALA A 10 -24.30 49.05 27.93
C ALA A 10 -25.27 49.74 26.94
N ALA A 11 -25.11 49.45 25.65
CA ALA A 11 -26.05 49.80 24.58
C ALA A 11 -27.11 48.69 24.39
N PRO A 12 -28.32 49.01 23.89
CA PRO A 12 -29.48 48.13 23.97
C PRO A 12 -29.44 46.98 22.96
N GLU A 13 -29.97 45.82 23.36
CA GLU A 13 -30.24 44.67 22.49
C GLU A 13 -31.25 45.06 21.41
N ALA A 14 -30.84 45.00 20.14
CA ALA A 14 -31.75 44.88 19.02
C ALA A 14 -32.11 43.41 18.83
N ASP A 15 -33.38 43.10 19.00
CA ASP A 15 -34.00 41.80 18.72
C ASP A 15 -33.88 41.47 17.23
N LEU A 16 -32.83 40.72 16.87
CA LEU A 16 -32.70 40.12 15.54
C LEU A 16 -33.33 38.73 15.57
N ALA A 17 -34.51 38.65 14.96
CA ALA A 17 -35.30 37.45 14.75
C ALA A 17 -34.42 36.20 14.46
N LYS A 18 -34.57 35.16 15.29
CA LYS A 18 -33.90 33.86 15.12
C LYS A 18 -34.25 33.27 13.75
N PRO A 19 -33.27 33.05 12.84
CA PRO A 19 -33.55 32.38 11.58
C PRO A 19 -33.86 30.91 11.84
N ASN A 20 -35.04 30.45 11.42
CA ASN A 20 -35.37 29.03 11.45
C ASN A 20 -34.58 28.29 10.36
N ARG A 21 -34.16 27.05 10.65
CA ARG A 21 -33.38 26.19 9.74
C ARG A 21 -33.99 26.01 8.34
N ARG A 22 -35.32 26.15 8.21
CA ARG A 22 -36.05 25.95 6.96
C ARG A 22 -35.99 27.18 6.04
N SER A 23 -35.81 28.39 6.56
CA SER A 23 -35.61 29.60 5.75
C SER A 23 -34.18 29.71 5.22
N PHE A 24 -33.17 29.25 5.98
CA PHE A 24 -31.78 29.21 5.53
C PHE A 24 -31.56 28.19 4.39
N LEU A 25 -32.19 27.01 4.50
CA LEU A 25 -32.10 25.98 3.46
C LEU A 25 -32.83 26.34 2.16
N LYS A 26 -33.81 27.24 2.20
CA LYS A 26 -34.51 27.73 0.99
C LYS A 26 -33.79 28.88 0.30
N GLY A 27 -32.94 29.64 1.00
CA GLY A 27 -32.15 30.72 0.42
C GLY A 27 -30.88 30.25 -0.29
N ALA A 28 -30.34 29.09 0.09
CA ALA A 28 -29.08 28.56 -0.45
C ALA A 28 -29.22 27.82 -1.80
N SER A 29 -30.44 27.59 -2.30
CA SER A 29 -30.68 26.86 -3.54
C SER A 29 -30.84 27.74 -4.80
N ALA A 30 -30.65 29.06 -4.69
CA ALA A 30 -30.90 29.99 -5.81
C ALA A 30 -29.66 30.68 -6.41
N LEU A 31 -28.45 30.51 -5.86
CA LEU A 31 -27.20 31.01 -6.47
C LEU A 31 -26.13 29.94 -6.33
N GLY A 32 -25.55 29.53 -7.46
CA GLY A 32 -24.74 28.33 -7.58
C GLY A 32 -23.45 28.31 -6.74
N GLY A 33 -23.02 27.08 -6.43
CA GLY A 33 -21.64 26.77 -6.06
C GLY A 33 -21.31 26.84 -4.56
N ALA A 34 -21.08 25.65 -4.00
CA ALA A 34 -20.41 25.38 -2.72
C ALA A 34 -21.16 25.69 -1.42
N LEU A 35 -21.72 24.63 -0.82
CA LEU A 35 -21.85 24.51 0.63
C LEU A 35 -21.07 23.28 1.10
N VAL A 36 -19.89 23.51 1.66
CA VAL A 36 -19.14 22.53 2.44
C VAL A 36 -19.75 22.50 3.84
N ILE A 37 -20.39 21.39 4.20
CA ILE A 37 -20.56 21.00 5.60
C ILE A 37 -19.90 19.64 5.76
N ALA A 38 -18.73 19.67 6.38
CA ALA A 38 -17.98 18.51 6.79
C ALA A 38 -18.67 17.84 7.99
N THR A 39 -19.07 16.59 7.83
CA THR A 39 -19.23 15.64 8.94
C THR A 39 -18.48 14.37 8.59
N HIS A 40 -17.43 14.11 9.36
CA HIS A 40 -16.59 12.93 9.32
C HIS A 40 -17.41 11.63 9.44
N LEU A 41 -17.31 10.75 8.44
CA LEU A 41 -17.44 9.28 8.53
C LEU A 41 -16.92 8.67 7.20
N PRO A 42 -16.24 7.50 7.23
CA PRO A 42 -15.47 6.98 6.11
C PRO A 42 -16.40 6.29 5.11
N LEU A 43 -17.06 7.08 4.26
CA LEU A 43 -17.83 6.60 3.10
C LEU A 43 -17.14 6.93 1.77
N ALA A 44 -15.88 7.38 1.81
CA ALA A 44 -15.07 7.77 0.66
C ALA A 44 -14.60 6.59 -0.23
N ARG A 45 -15.29 5.44 -0.20
CA ARG A 45 -15.04 4.32 -1.14
C ARG A 45 -16.13 4.13 -2.19
N ARG A 46 -17.22 4.90 -2.14
CA ARG A 46 -18.25 4.90 -3.20
C ARG A 46 -18.39 6.22 -3.97
N ALA A 47 -17.67 7.27 -3.58
CA ALA A 47 -17.73 8.58 -4.25
C ALA A 47 -16.63 8.82 -5.31
N MET A 48 -15.56 8.00 -5.35
CA MET A 48 -14.57 8.07 -6.45
C MET A 48 -15.10 7.54 -7.80
N ALA A 49 -16.35 7.09 -7.85
CA ALA A 49 -17.04 6.75 -9.09
C ALA A 49 -17.89 7.91 -9.63
N ALA A 50 -17.95 9.07 -8.96
CA ALA A 50 -18.88 10.15 -9.29
C ALA A 50 -18.23 11.51 -9.64
N THR A 51 -16.90 11.59 -9.70
CA THR A 51 -16.18 12.80 -10.12
C THR A 51 -15.29 12.51 -11.32
N GLY A 52 -15.87 12.30 -12.51
CA GLY A 52 -15.19 12.46 -13.80
C GLY A 52 -13.78 11.85 -13.97
N ASP A 53 -13.44 10.81 -13.20
CA ASP A 53 -12.10 10.23 -13.22
C ASP A 53 -12.00 9.28 -14.41
N LEU A 54 -10.98 9.46 -15.24
CA LEU A 54 -10.53 8.41 -16.16
C LEU A 54 -10.26 7.13 -15.33
N ALA A 55 -11.10 6.11 -15.48
CA ALA A 55 -10.68 4.72 -15.30
C ALA A 55 -11.11 3.79 -16.46
N PRO A 56 -10.89 4.14 -17.74
CA PRO A 56 -10.89 3.16 -18.82
C PRO A 56 -9.63 2.26 -18.77
N ASN A 57 -8.59 2.66 -18.05
CA ASN A 57 -7.47 1.81 -17.65
C ASN A 57 -7.28 1.81 -16.12
N ALA A 58 -6.86 0.69 -15.53
CA ALA A 58 -6.79 0.52 -14.07
C ALA A 58 -5.57 1.22 -13.41
N PHE A 59 -4.69 1.87 -14.19
CA PHE A 59 -3.36 2.30 -13.73
C PHE A 59 -3.13 3.81 -13.77
N VAL A 60 -3.87 4.57 -14.57
CA VAL A 60 -3.62 5.99 -14.83
C VAL A 60 -4.91 6.78 -14.68
N ARG A 61 -4.87 7.78 -13.80
CA ARG A 61 -5.95 8.75 -13.60
C ARG A 61 -5.46 10.14 -13.96
N VAL A 62 -6.25 10.87 -14.74
CA VAL A 62 -5.97 12.28 -15.08
C VAL A 62 -7.08 13.13 -14.46
N ALA A 63 -6.71 14.04 -13.56
CA ALA A 63 -7.64 14.92 -12.89
C ALA A 63 -7.90 16.21 -13.69
N PRO A 64 -9.01 16.94 -13.42
CA PRO A 64 -9.33 18.20 -14.10
C PRO A 64 -8.27 19.32 -13.94
N ASP A 65 -7.41 19.24 -12.93
CA ASP A 65 -6.28 20.15 -12.72
C ASP A 65 -5.01 19.72 -13.47
N SER A 66 -5.12 18.71 -14.35
CA SER A 66 -4.04 18.07 -15.11
C SER A 66 -3.07 17.24 -14.26
N THR A 67 -3.37 16.94 -13.00
CA THR A 67 -2.61 15.98 -12.21
C THR A 67 -2.78 14.57 -12.79
N VAL A 68 -1.66 13.88 -13.05
CA VAL A 68 -1.62 12.50 -13.53
C VAL A 68 -1.20 11.59 -12.39
N THR A 69 -2.12 10.77 -11.89
CA THR A 69 -1.86 9.82 -10.80
C THR A 69 -1.68 8.41 -11.35
N VAL A 70 -0.57 7.78 -10.98
CA VAL A 70 -0.28 6.37 -11.31
C VAL A 70 -0.58 5.47 -10.11
N LEU A 71 -1.37 4.43 -10.34
CA LEU A 71 -1.75 3.45 -9.32
C LEU A 71 -0.65 2.36 -9.27
N ILE A 72 0.11 2.35 -8.18
CA ILE A 72 1.27 1.50 -7.99
C ILE A 72 0.86 0.24 -7.23
N LYS A 73 0.91 -0.91 -7.92
CA LYS A 73 0.59 -2.21 -7.32
C LYS A 73 1.72 -2.82 -6.48
N GLN A 74 2.87 -2.15 -6.43
CA GLN A 74 4.06 -2.58 -5.70
C GLN A 74 4.21 -1.86 -4.36
N CYS A 75 4.93 -2.52 -3.45
CA CYS A 75 5.32 -1.98 -2.16
C CYS A 75 6.60 -1.13 -2.32
N GLU A 76 6.59 0.11 -1.79
CA GLU A 76 7.77 0.97 -1.75
C GLU A 76 8.53 0.77 -0.43
N MET A 77 9.78 0.36 -0.55
CA MET A 77 10.64 -0.10 0.55
C MET A 77 12.01 0.59 0.54
N GLY A 78 12.17 1.68 -0.24
CA GLY A 78 13.41 2.42 -0.42
C GLY A 78 13.94 2.39 -1.86
N GLN A 79 13.53 1.40 -2.65
CA GLN A 79 14.04 1.15 -3.99
C GLN A 79 13.60 2.16 -5.06
N GLY A 80 12.60 3.01 -4.78
CA GLY A 80 12.14 4.04 -5.74
C GLY A 80 11.24 3.49 -6.84
N VAL A 81 10.50 2.43 -6.53
CA VAL A 81 9.59 1.79 -7.47
C VAL A 81 8.44 2.73 -7.85
N THR A 82 7.96 3.55 -6.91
CA THR A 82 6.88 4.51 -7.18
C THR A 82 7.32 5.55 -8.21
N THR A 83 8.55 6.04 -8.09
CA THR A 83 9.13 6.97 -9.06
C THR A 83 9.36 6.29 -10.41
N GLY A 84 10.08 5.18 -10.44
CA GLY A 84 10.45 4.51 -11.70
C GLY A 84 9.23 4.05 -12.52
N LEU A 85 8.21 3.49 -11.87
CA LEU A 85 6.97 3.09 -12.54
C LEU A 85 6.16 4.31 -13.03
N THR A 86 6.15 5.39 -12.27
CA THR A 86 5.48 6.63 -12.68
C THR A 86 6.19 7.29 -13.86
N THR A 87 7.53 7.22 -13.93
CA THR A 87 8.32 7.69 -15.08
C THR A 87 7.95 6.97 -16.37
N ILE A 88 7.66 5.66 -16.31
CA ILE A 88 7.21 4.89 -17.49
C ILE A 88 5.91 5.47 -18.06
N VAL A 89 4.94 5.75 -17.19
CA VAL A 89 3.66 6.33 -17.62
C VAL A 89 3.85 7.75 -18.12
N ALA A 90 4.61 8.59 -17.39
CA ALA A 90 4.89 9.98 -17.76
C ALA A 90 5.51 10.08 -19.16
N GLU A 91 6.45 9.19 -19.46
CA GLU A 91 7.09 9.10 -20.77
C GLU A 91 6.07 8.78 -21.86
N GLU A 92 5.25 7.74 -21.71
CA GLU A 92 4.31 7.33 -22.77
C GLU A 92 3.14 8.30 -22.95
N ILE A 93 2.69 8.95 -21.86
CA ILE A 93 1.61 9.93 -21.94
C ILE A 93 2.08 11.32 -22.41
N ASP A 94 3.40 11.56 -22.48
CA ASP A 94 4.00 12.88 -22.71
C ASP A 94 3.61 13.93 -21.64
N ALA A 95 3.50 13.52 -20.37
CA ALA A 95 3.25 14.42 -19.24
C ALA A 95 4.50 15.21 -18.83
N ASP A 96 4.32 16.41 -18.30
CA ASP A 96 5.37 17.07 -17.53
C ASP A 96 5.55 16.37 -16.17
N TRP A 97 6.80 16.25 -15.69
CA TRP A 97 7.06 15.55 -14.43
C TRP A 97 6.37 16.22 -13.23
N GLY A 98 6.18 17.54 -13.25
CA GLY A 98 5.48 18.28 -12.21
C GLY A 98 4.00 17.89 -12.06
N GLN A 99 3.40 17.32 -13.11
CA GLN A 99 2.02 16.81 -13.10
C GLN A 99 1.90 15.43 -12.45
N MET A 100 3.00 14.71 -12.28
CA MET A 100 2.96 13.30 -11.88
C MET A 100 2.78 13.12 -10.38
N ARG A 101 1.86 12.24 -10.00
CA ARG A 101 1.63 11.75 -8.64
C ARG A 101 1.51 10.23 -8.67
N PHE A 102 1.55 9.61 -7.51
CA PHE A 102 1.26 8.19 -7.38
C PHE A 102 0.36 7.94 -6.17
N GLU A 103 -0.36 6.83 -6.23
CA GLU A 103 -1.11 6.24 -5.13
C GLU A 103 -0.83 4.73 -5.12
N PHE A 104 -0.85 4.09 -3.95
CA PHE A 104 -0.80 2.64 -3.91
C PHE A 104 -2.14 2.06 -4.35
N ALA A 105 -2.09 1.09 -5.26
CA ALA A 105 -3.28 0.43 -5.76
C ALA A 105 -3.96 -0.36 -4.63
N PRO A 106 -5.31 -0.47 -4.64
CA PRO A 106 -6.01 -1.36 -3.71
C PRO A 106 -5.59 -2.81 -3.94
N ALA A 107 -5.87 -3.68 -2.97
CA ALA A 107 -5.71 -5.12 -3.15
C ALA A 107 -6.79 -5.66 -4.10
N ASP A 108 -6.40 -5.96 -5.34
CA ASP A 108 -7.24 -6.61 -6.35
C ASP A 108 -6.34 -7.46 -7.26
N ALA A 109 -6.33 -8.77 -7.01
CA ALA A 109 -5.55 -9.71 -7.81
C ALA A 109 -5.95 -9.77 -9.29
N LYS A 110 -7.17 -9.37 -9.66
CA LYS A 110 -7.60 -9.40 -11.06
C LYS A 110 -7.00 -8.23 -11.85
N LEU A 111 -6.89 -7.07 -11.22
CA LEU A 111 -6.39 -5.84 -11.86
C LEU A 111 -4.88 -5.64 -11.64
N TYR A 112 -4.37 -6.03 -10.47
CA TYR A 112 -3.08 -5.62 -9.96
C TYR A 112 -2.17 -6.80 -9.59
N ASN A 113 -2.39 -7.99 -10.15
CA ASN A 113 -1.44 -9.09 -9.95
C ASN A 113 -0.05 -8.77 -10.51
N ASN A 114 0.96 -9.36 -9.91
CA ASN A 114 2.26 -9.55 -10.53
C ASN A 114 2.13 -10.72 -11.53
N LEU A 115 2.39 -10.46 -12.81
CA LEU A 115 2.22 -11.43 -13.89
C LEU A 115 3.18 -12.63 -13.73
N ALA A 116 4.30 -12.46 -13.02
CA ALA A 116 5.21 -13.55 -12.69
C ALA A 116 4.70 -14.44 -11.55
N PHE A 117 3.71 -14.00 -10.76
CA PHE A 117 3.22 -14.69 -9.56
C PHE A 117 1.79 -15.23 -9.72
N GLY A 118 1.26 -15.26 -10.94
CA GLY A 118 -0.12 -15.71 -11.18
C GLY A 118 -1.14 -14.74 -10.57
N PRO A 119 -2.15 -15.19 -9.81
CA PRO A 119 -3.21 -14.33 -9.27
C PRO A 119 -2.81 -13.64 -7.95
N ILE A 120 -1.56 -13.18 -7.83
CA ILE A 120 -1.05 -12.57 -6.59
C ILE A 120 -0.59 -11.14 -6.88
N GLN A 121 -1.14 -10.17 -6.16
CA GLN A 121 -0.56 -8.83 -6.05
C GLN A 121 0.53 -8.85 -5.00
N GLY A 122 1.75 -8.55 -5.42
CA GLY A 122 2.90 -8.58 -4.54
C GLY A 122 4.19 -8.12 -5.19
N THR A 123 5.17 -7.80 -4.34
CA THR A 123 6.49 -7.31 -4.73
C THR A 123 7.58 -8.30 -4.32
N GLY A 124 8.35 -8.81 -5.28
CA GLY A 124 9.44 -9.76 -5.01
C GLY A 124 10.24 -10.11 -6.26
N GLY A 125 11.36 -10.80 -6.09
CA GLY A 125 12.18 -11.32 -7.19
C GLY A 125 12.71 -10.27 -8.17
N SER A 126 12.86 -9.01 -7.73
CA SER A 126 13.24 -7.87 -8.58
C SER A 126 12.33 -7.65 -9.81
N THR A 127 11.07 -8.08 -9.71
CA THR A 127 10.14 -8.08 -10.85
C THR A 127 9.47 -6.73 -11.11
N SER A 128 9.47 -5.77 -10.17
CA SER A 128 8.60 -4.58 -10.25
C SER A 128 8.61 -3.85 -11.58
N ILE A 129 9.80 -3.46 -12.08
CA ILE A 129 9.95 -2.77 -13.37
C ILE A 129 9.71 -3.75 -14.52
N ALA A 130 10.42 -4.89 -14.56
CA ALA A 130 10.35 -5.84 -15.66
C ALA A 130 8.92 -6.37 -15.92
N ASN A 131 8.18 -6.69 -14.85
CA ASN A 131 6.79 -7.12 -14.90
C ASN A 131 5.84 -6.03 -15.42
N SER A 132 6.08 -4.78 -15.02
CA SER A 132 5.13 -3.69 -15.24
C SER A 132 5.48 -2.84 -16.47
N TRP A 133 6.63 -3.09 -17.09
CA TRP A 133 7.15 -2.31 -18.21
C TRP A 133 6.11 -2.13 -19.31
N ASP A 134 5.70 -3.22 -19.95
CA ASP A 134 4.73 -3.13 -21.05
C ASP A 134 3.34 -2.75 -20.57
N GLN A 135 2.94 -3.15 -19.36
CA GLN A 135 1.62 -2.82 -18.80
C GLN A 135 1.46 -1.30 -18.63
N LEU A 136 2.44 -0.66 -17.99
CA LEU A 136 2.39 0.78 -17.74
C LEU A 136 2.70 1.59 -18.99
N ARG A 137 3.53 1.06 -19.90
CA ARG A 137 3.74 1.73 -21.19
C ARG A 137 2.44 1.80 -21.99
N LYS A 138 1.75 0.66 -22.11
CA LYS A 138 0.43 0.60 -22.76
C LYS A 138 -0.60 1.47 -22.06
N ALA A 139 -0.61 1.51 -20.72
CA ALA A 139 -1.53 2.37 -19.97
C ALA A 139 -1.30 3.86 -20.25
N GLY A 140 -0.04 4.32 -20.29
CA GLY A 140 0.30 5.70 -20.65
C GLY A 140 -0.06 6.04 -22.10
N ALA A 141 0.29 5.18 -23.05
CA ALA A 141 -0.02 5.37 -24.47
C ALA A 141 -1.54 5.37 -24.73
N MET A 142 -2.30 4.55 -24.02
CA MET A 142 -3.76 4.53 -24.07
C MET A 142 -4.36 5.82 -23.52
N ALA A 143 -3.89 6.31 -22.37
CA ALA A 143 -4.32 7.59 -21.85
C ALA A 143 -4.04 8.74 -22.83
N ARG A 144 -2.86 8.76 -23.47
CA ARG A 144 -2.51 9.72 -24.52
C ARG A 144 -3.45 9.65 -25.71
N ALA A 145 -3.72 8.45 -26.22
CA ALA A 145 -4.62 8.24 -27.34
C ALA A 145 -6.04 8.76 -27.04
N MET A 146 -6.54 8.53 -25.82
CA MET A 146 -7.86 9.01 -25.41
C MET A 146 -7.92 10.54 -25.27
N LEU A 147 -6.87 11.17 -24.76
CA LEU A 147 -6.74 12.63 -24.72
C LEU A 147 -6.69 13.23 -26.13
N VAL A 148 -5.92 12.61 -27.04
CA VAL A 148 -5.84 13.01 -28.45
C VAL A 148 -7.19 12.86 -29.15
N GLN A 149 -7.91 11.76 -28.93
CA GLN A 149 -9.24 11.55 -29.51
C GLN A 149 -10.26 12.56 -28.99
N ALA A 150 -10.24 12.88 -27.70
CA ALA A 150 -11.10 13.90 -27.11
C ALA A 150 -10.84 15.28 -27.74
N ALA A 151 -9.57 15.66 -27.89
CA ALA A 151 -9.18 16.90 -28.55
C ALA A 151 -9.56 16.90 -30.05
N ALA A 152 -9.35 15.79 -30.77
CA ALA A 152 -9.71 15.64 -32.18
C ALA A 152 -11.20 15.89 -32.40
N ALA A 153 -12.03 15.27 -31.56
CA ALA A 153 -13.48 15.41 -31.60
C ALA A 153 -13.92 16.84 -31.27
N GLU A 154 -13.34 17.45 -30.25
CA GLU A 154 -13.65 18.82 -29.83
C GLU A 154 -13.22 19.87 -30.87
N TRP A 155 -12.05 19.67 -31.46
CA TRP A 155 -11.47 20.61 -32.42
C TRP A 155 -11.92 20.36 -33.85
N GLN A 156 -12.59 19.23 -34.11
CA GLN A 156 -13.01 18.77 -35.43
C GLN A 156 -11.83 18.66 -36.41
N VAL A 157 -10.72 18.07 -35.94
CA VAL A 157 -9.50 17.84 -36.73
C VAL A 157 -9.09 16.37 -36.69
N PRO A 158 -8.33 15.87 -37.66
CA PRO A 158 -7.81 14.50 -37.62
C PRO A 158 -6.90 14.26 -36.40
N ALA A 159 -7.08 13.13 -35.71
CA ALA A 159 -6.27 12.77 -34.53
C ALA A 159 -4.76 12.69 -34.82
N GLY A 160 -4.38 12.34 -36.05
CA GLY A 160 -2.97 12.28 -36.48
C GLY A 160 -2.28 13.64 -36.61
N GLU A 161 -3.04 14.75 -36.60
CA GLU A 161 -2.51 16.12 -36.65
C GLU A 161 -2.30 16.72 -35.25
N ILE A 162 -2.72 16.00 -34.20
CA ILE A 162 -2.60 16.45 -32.81
C ILE A 162 -1.28 15.99 -32.21
N THR A 163 -0.58 16.92 -31.58
CA THR A 163 0.64 16.66 -30.83
C THR A 163 0.37 16.68 -29.33
N VAL A 164 1.21 15.96 -28.58
CA VAL A 164 1.21 16.01 -27.12
C VAL A 164 2.64 16.26 -26.66
N GLN A 165 2.84 17.27 -25.81
CA GLN A 165 4.14 17.58 -25.26
C GLN A 165 3.97 18.20 -23.87
N LYS A 166 4.67 17.64 -22.88
CA LYS A 166 4.72 18.16 -21.49
C LYS A 166 3.34 18.48 -20.92
N GLY A 167 2.38 17.56 -21.08
CA GLY A 167 1.04 17.71 -20.51
C GLY A 167 0.09 18.61 -21.28
N VAL A 168 0.49 19.07 -22.47
CA VAL A 168 -0.29 19.95 -23.34
C VAL A 168 -0.57 19.23 -24.64
N VAL A 169 -1.84 19.19 -25.03
CA VAL A 169 -2.32 18.73 -26.33
C VAL A 169 -2.40 19.94 -27.25
N GLY A 170 -1.90 19.82 -28.48
CA GLY A 170 -1.81 20.94 -29.43
C GLY A 170 -2.12 20.54 -30.87
N HIS A 171 -2.47 21.54 -31.68
CA HIS A 171 -2.74 21.38 -33.11
C HIS A 171 -2.17 22.56 -33.92
N ALA A 172 -1.81 22.33 -35.19
CA ALA A 172 -1.19 23.32 -36.07
C ALA A 172 -2.06 24.57 -36.32
N SER A 173 -3.37 24.49 -36.12
CA SER A 173 -4.28 25.64 -36.19
C SER A 173 -4.17 26.62 -35.01
N GLY A 174 -3.30 26.36 -34.02
CA GLY A 174 -3.15 27.16 -32.80
C GLY A 174 -4.10 26.78 -31.66
N LYS A 175 -4.87 25.69 -31.79
CA LYS A 175 -5.68 25.15 -30.70
C LYS A 175 -4.78 24.37 -29.72
N SER A 176 -5.00 24.55 -28.43
CA SER A 176 -4.32 23.82 -27.36
C SER A 176 -5.22 23.59 -26.16
N ALA A 177 -4.93 22.55 -25.39
CA ALA A 177 -5.60 22.25 -24.12
C ALA A 177 -4.64 21.49 -23.21
N HIS A 178 -4.73 21.74 -21.90
CA HIS A 178 -4.09 20.90 -20.91
C HIS A 178 -4.86 19.58 -20.73
N PHE A 179 -4.19 18.56 -20.18
CA PHE A 179 -4.80 17.25 -19.94
C PHE A 179 -6.11 17.32 -19.16
N GLY A 180 -6.19 18.15 -18.13
CA GLY A 180 -7.38 18.26 -17.29
C GLY A 180 -8.62 18.79 -18.00
N GLU A 181 -8.44 19.66 -19.01
CA GLU A 181 -9.53 20.21 -19.81
C GLU A 181 -10.18 19.12 -20.70
N LEU A 182 -9.41 18.12 -21.09
CA LEU A 182 -9.84 17.00 -21.93
C LEU A 182 -10.23 15.75 -21.11
N ALA A 183 -9.80 15.66 -19.86
CA ALA A 183 -9.92 14.45 -19.02
C ALA A 183 -11.36 13.95 -18.93
N GLY A 184 -12.32 14.84 -18.66
CA GLY A 184 -13.74 14.47 -18.56
C GLY A 184 -14.32 13.90 -19.86
N LYS A 185 -13.91 14.43 -21.01
CA LYS A 185 -14.35 13.91 -22.33
C LYS A 185 -13.65 12.59 -22.66
N ALA A 186 -12.34 12.53 -22.46
CA ALA A 186 -11.54 11.33 -22.68
C ALA A 186 -12.06 10.15 -21.84
N ALA A 187 -12.48 10.37 -20.60
CA ALA A 187 -13.06 9.34 -19.73
C ALA A 187 -14.35 8.68 -20.27
N THR A 188 -15.06 9.33 -21.19
CA THR A 188 -16.28 8.77 -21.81
C THR A 188 -16.00 7.91 -23.04
N LEU A 189 -14.76 7.94 -23.55
CA LEU A 189 -14.36 7.18 -24.73
C LEU A 189 -14.07 5.73 -24.37
N THR A 190 -14.38 4.82 -25.28
CA THR A 190 -13.92 3.43 -25.18
C THR A 190 -12.39 3.41 -25.35
N PRO A 191 -11.62 2.87 -24.39
CA PRO A 191 -10.17 2.78 -24.53
C PRO A 191 -9.80 1.96 -25.77
N PRO A 192 -8.82 2.42 -26.58
CA PRO A 192 -8.35 1.65 -27.73
C PRO A 192 -7.70 0.35 -27.28
N THR A 193 -7.97 -0.75 -28.00
CA THR A 193 -7.42 -2.07 -27.70
C THR A 193 -5.96 -2.24 -28.12
N ASP A 194 -5.52 -1.45 -29.10
CA ASP A 194 -4.15 -1.44 -29.60
C ASP A 194 -3.62 -0.01 -29.66
N VAL A 195 -2.41 0.19 -29.15
CA VAL A 195 -1.77 1.50 -29.05
C VAL A 195 -0.30 1.37 -29.40
N ALA A 196 0.16 2.26 -30.28
CA ALA A 196 1.58 2.36 -30.58
C ALA A 196 2.33 2.89 -29.35
N LEU A 197 3.33 2.14 -28.91
CA LEU A 197 4.25 2.59 -27.87
C LEU A 197 5.30 3.51 -28.48
N LYS A 198 5.78 4.48 -27.70
CA LYS A 198 6.85 5.38 -28.12
C LYS A 198 8.13 4.60 -28.46
N ASP A 199 8.87 5.02 -29.48
CA ASP A 199 10.21 4.46 -29.75
C ASP A 199 11.14 4.84 -28.58
N PRO A 200 11.91 3.89 -28.00
CA PRO A 200 12.89 4.22 -26.97
C PRO A 200 13.87 5.36 -27.32
N LYS A 201 14.13 5.60 -28.61
CA LYS A 201 14.95 6.74 -29.08
C LYS A 201 14.29 8.10 -28.86
N ALA A 202 12.97 8.13 -28.70
CA ALA A 202 12.19 9.33 -28.40
C ALA A 202 11.96 9.52 -26.91
N PHE A 203 12.52 8.66 -26.04
CA PHE A 203 12.42 8.83 -24.60
C PHE A 203 13.15 10.09 -24.14
N THR A 204 12.56 10.79 -23.18
CA THR A 204 13.08 12.05 -22.62
C THR A 204 13.22 12.02 -21.11
N LEU A 205 12.41 11.20 -20.42
CA LEU A 205 12.42 10.97 -18.98
C LEU A 205 13.09 9.63 -18.65
N ILE A 206 12.76 8.57 -19.38
CA ILE A 206 13.38 7.24 -19.19
C ILE A 206 14.85 7.29 -19.60
N GLY A 207 15.73 6.79 -18.73
CA GLY A 207 17.19 6.89 -18.90
C GLY A 207 17.76 8.25 -18.49
N GLY A 208 16.91 9.22 -18.18
CA GLY A 208 17.28 10.51 -17.60
C GLY A 208 17.19 10.51 -16.06
N HIS A 209 17.24 11.72 -15.50
CA HIS A 209 17.08 11.96 -14.06
C HIS A 209 15.82 12.77 -13.79
N VAL A 210 14.96 12.27 -12.92
CA VAL A 210 13.80 13.00 -12.39
C VAL A 210 13.81 12.99 -10.86
N PRO A 211 13.38 14.07 -10.19
CA PRO A 211 13.24 14.08 -8.74
C PRO A 211 12.27 12.98 -8.27
N ARG A 212 12.67 12.24 -7.24
CA ARG A 212 11.84 11.19 -6.64
C ARG A 212 10.55 11.76 -6.04
N LEU A 213 9.42 11.16 -6.39
CA LEU A 213 8.09 11.59 -5.92
C LEU A 213 7.89 11.36 -4.43
N ASP A 214 8.57 10.36 -3.86
CA ASP A 214 8.46 9.97 -2.46
C ASP A 214 9.42 10.75 -1.53
N THR A 215 10.41 11.46 -2.07
CA THR A 215 11.41 12.19 -1.28
C THR A 215 10.80 13.30 -0.41
N PRO A 216 9.95 14.22 -0.92
CA PRO A 216 9.45 15.32 -0.10
C PRO A 216 8.71 14.85 1.16
N ALA A 217 7.89 13.79 1.05
CA ALA A 217 7.18 13.23 2.19
C ALA A 217 8.14 12.58 3.20
N LYS A 218 9.16 11.85 2.72
CA LYS A 218 10.14 11.16 3.57
C LYS A 218 11.03 12.12 4.36
N ILE A 219 11.48 13.22 3.76
CA ILE A 219 12.39 14.18 4.43
C ILE A 219 11.67 15.18 5.33
N THR A 220 10.35 15.28 5.24
CA THR A 220 9.53 16.18 6.07
C THR A 220 8.76 15.46 7.18
N GLY A 221 8.93 14.14 7.31
CA GLY A 221 8.17 13.31 8.26
C GLY A 221 6.68 13.18 7.92
N LYS A 222 6.28 13.49 6.69
CA LYS A 222 4.89 13.38 6.20
C LYS A 222 4.59 12.04 5.53
N ALA A 223 5.60 11.23 5.25
CA ALA A 223 5.42 9.88 4.74
C ALA A 223 4.70 9.04 5.81
N GLY A 224 3.52 8.51 5.47
CA GLY A 224 2.77 7.65 6.38
C GLY A 224 3.30 6.22 6.38
N PHE A 225 3.78 5.77 7.54
CA PHE A 225 4.07 4.35 7.81
C PHE A 225 2.94 3.76 8.66
N SER A 226 2.80 2.44 8.66
CA SER A 226 1.72 1.81 9.43
C SER A 226 1.88 2.01 10.93
N ILE A 227 3.12 2.19 11.42
CA ILE A 227 3.40 2.47 12.84
C ILE A 227 2.88 3.84 13.29
N ASP A 228 2.65 4.75 12.35
CA ASP A 228 2.12 6.09 12.61
C ASP A 228 0.59 6.10 12.63
N VAL A 229 -0.07 5.01 12.20
CA VAL A 229 -1.52 4.96 12.09
C VAL A 229 -2.15 5.01 13.49
N ARG A 230 -3.10 5.93 13.66
CA ARG A 230 -3.91 6.09 14.88
C ARG A 230 -5.38 6.12 14.48
N ARG A 231 -6.18 5.24 15.10
CA ARG A 231 -7.63 5.13 14.90
C ARG A 231 -8.38 5.46 16.19
N PRO A 232 -9.62 5.99 16.12
CA PRO A 232 -10.43 6.21 17.31
C PRO A 232 -10.60 4.92 18.12
N GLY A 233 -10.29 4.96 19.41
CA GLY A 233 -10.38 3.80 20.30
C GLY A 233 -9.36 2.68 20.02
N GLN A 234 -8.33 2.94 19.21
CA GLN A 234 -7.26 1.97 18.93
C GLN A 234 -6.57 1.49 20.20
N LEU A 235 -6.30 0.19 20.28
CA LEU A 235 -5.47 -0.44 21.30
C LEU A 235 -4.17 -0.93 20.66
N THR A 236 -3.14 -1.11 21.49
CA THR A 236 -1.86 -1.71 21.10
C THR A 236 -1.78 -3.13 21.63
N ALA A 237 -1.37 -4.07 20.79
CA ALA A 237 -1.13 -5.45 21.16
C ALA A 237 0.35 -5.78 21.05
N LEU A 238 0.93 -6.44 22.06
CA LEU A 238 2.25 -7.06 21.97
C LEU A 238 2.12 -8.54 22.28
N VAL A 239 2.80 -9.38 21.51
CA VAL A 239 2.75 -10.84 21.66
C VAL A 239 4.00 -11.33 22.37
N ALA A 240 3.81 -12.18 23.37
CA ALA A 240 4.84 -13.08 23.88
C ALA A 240 4.81 -14.36 23.03
N HIS A 241 5.91 -14.64 22.33
CA HIS A 241 6.06 -15.82 21.48
C HIS A 241 6.79 -16.95 22.22
N PRO A 242 6.53 -18.22 21.85
CA PRO A 242 7.30 -19.35 22.35
C PRO A 242 8.78 -19.24 21.96
N PRO A 243 9.70 -19.82 22.75
CA PRO A 243 11.13 -19.80 22.45
C PRO A 243 11.52 -20.67 21.24
N ARG A 244 10.61 -21.51 20.72
CA ARG A 244 10.81 -22.37 19.56
C ARG A 244 9.70 -22.15 18.53
N PHE A 245 10.06 -22.19 17.24
CA PHE A 245 9.09 -22.13 16.14
C PHE A 245 8.10 -23.28 16.25
N GLY A 246 6.80 -22.99 16.10
CA GLY A 246 5.73 -24.00 16.23
C GLY A 246 5.40 -24.40 17.67
N GLY A 247 6.04 -23.82 18.68
CA GLY A 247 5.66 -24.00 20.07
C GLY A 247 4.30 -23.39 20.39
N THR A 248 3.68 -23.85 21.47
CA THR A 248 2.38 -23.33 21.94
C THR A 248 2.42 -23.13 23.45
N ALA A 249 1.53 -22.28 23.97
CA ALA A 249 1.40 -22.09 25.41
C ALA A 249 0.68 -23.29 26.03
N LYS A 250 1.31 -23.94 27.02
CA LYS A 250 0.72 -25.03 27.80
C LYS A 250 -0.11 -24.48 28.96
N THR A 251 0.46 -23.55 29.73
CA THR A 251 -0.26 -22.82 30.78
C THR A 251 0.05 -21.33 30.72
N VAL A 252 -0.94 -20.51 31.07
CA VAL A 252 -0.82 -19.04 31.08
C VAL A 252 -1.39 -18.50 32.38
N ASP A 253 -0.55 -17.87 33.20
CA ASP A 253 -0.96 -17.02 34.30
C ASP A 253 -0.77 -15.54 33.90
N ALA A 254 -1.92 -14.90 33.61
CA ALA A 254 -2.01 -13.50 33.21
C ALA A 254 -2.41 -12.58 34.37
N SER A 255 -2.45 -13.07 35.62
CA SER A 255 -2.95 -12.30 36.76
C SER A 255 -2.17 -11.01 36.98
N ALA A 256 -0.84 -11.07 36.99
CA ALA A 256 0.03 -9.90 37.15
C ALA A 256 -0.08 -8.93 35.96
N ALA A 257 -0.10 -9.47 34.73
CA ALA A 257 -0.27 -8.66 33.52
C ALA A 257 -1.57 -7.84 33.53
N LYS A 258 -2.69 -8.43 33.98
CA LYS A 258 -3.99 -7.74 34.08
C LYS A 258 -4.04 -6.66 35.16
N GLN A 259 -3.09 -6.64 36.11
CA GLN A 259 -2.99 -5.57 37.10
C GLN A 259 -2.16 -4.37 36.63
N VAL A 260 -1.45 -4.49 35.49
CA VAL A 260 -0.70 -3.38 34.93
C VAL A 260 -1.68 -2.30 34.44
N PRO A 261 -1.60 -1.05 34.95
CA PRO A 261 -2.47 0.03 34.50
C PRO A 261 -2.36 0.22 32.99
N GLY A 262 -3.51 0.28 32.30
CA GLY A 262 -3.57 0.44 30.86
C GLY A 262 -3.72 -0.87 30.07
N VAL A 263 -3.44 -2.04 30.67
CA VAL A 263 -3.79 -3.34 30.10
C VAL A 263 -5.32 -3.48 30.09
N VAL A 264 -5.86 -3.83 28.93
CA VAL A 264 -7.29 -3.99 28.67
C VAL A 264 -7.65 -5.47 28.60
N ASP A 265 -6.82 -6.28 27.96
CA ASP A 265 -7.07 -7.71 27.81
C ASP A 265 -5.77 -8.51 27.67
N VAL A 266 -5.85 -9.82 27.93
CA VAL A 266 -4.80 -10.79 27.63
C VAL A 266 -5.45 -12.00 26.97
N VAL A 267 -5.09 -12.27 25.72
CA VAL A 267 -5.68 -13.34 24.91
C VAL A 267 -4.62 -14.30 24.41
N THR A 268 -4.90 -15.59 24.48
CA THR A 268 -4.05 -16.63 23.88
C THR A 268 -4.43 -16.81 22.42
N ILE A 269 -3.44 -16.80 21.54
CA ILE A 269 -3.55 -17.06 20.10
C ILE A 269 -2.64 -18.23 19.72
N PRO A 270 -2.82 -18.87 18.55
CA PRO A 270 -1.98 -20.01 18.14
C PRO A 270 -0.47 -19.75 18.19
N THR A 271 -0.03 -18.51 17.95
CA THR A 271 1.38 -18.11 17.92
C THR A 271 1.93 -17.63 19.27
N GLY A 272 1.10 -17.51 20.33
CA GLY A 272 1.56 -16.99 21.62
C GLY A 272 0.47 -16.40 22.50
N VAL A 273 0.87 -15.49 23.40
CA VAL A 273 -0.05 -14.77 24.29
C VAL A 273 0.06 -13.28 24.01
N ALA A 274 -1.04 -12.67 23.58
CA ALA A 274 -1.12 -11.25 23.27
C ALA A 274 -1.61 -10.45 24.48
N VAL A 275 -0.86 -9.42 24.85
CA VAL A 275 -1.30 -8.38 25.80
C VAL A 275 -1.82 -7.20 25.01
N VAL A 276 -3.06 -6.82 25.27
CA VAL A 276 -3.75 -5.71 24.62
C VAL A 276 -3.91 -4.58 25.61
N ALA A 277 -3.42 -3.39 25.28
CA ALA A 277 -3.39 -2.23 26.16
C ALA A 277 -3.73 -0.93 25.43
N LYS A 278 -3.90 0.16 26.19
CA LYS A 278 -4.20 1.50 25.65
C LYS A 278 -3.02 2.14 24.93
N ASP A 279 -1.80 1.67 25.19
CA ASP A 279 -0.55 2.22 24.67
C ASP A 279 0.56 1.16 24.68
N THR A 280 1.63 1.44 23.94
CA THR A 280 2.78 0.54 23.78
C THR A 280 3.48 0.23 25.10
N TRP A 281 3.64 1.21 25.99
CA TRP A 281 4.35 1.01 27.26
C TRP A 281 3.60 0.05 28.17
N SER A 282 2.29 0.27 28.33
CA SER A 282 1.42 -0.60 29.10
C SER A 282 1.38 -2.03 28.54
N ALA A 283 1.36 -2.18 27.20
CA ALA A 283 1.43 -3.49 26.54
C ALA A 283 2.78 -4.20 26.80
N MET A 284 3.90 -3.47 26.73
CA MET A 284 5.23 -4.00 27.05
C MET A 284 5.29 -4.48 28.51
N GLN A 285 4.91 -3.62 29.45
CA GLN A 285 4.92 -3.96 30.89
C GLN A 285 4.01 -5.15 31.20
N GLY A 286 2.81 -5.19 30.61
CA GLY A 286 1.90 -6.32 30.76
C GLY A 286 2.49 -7.61 30.19
N ARG A 287 3.18 -7.56 29.03
CA ARG A 287 3.82 -8.73 28.43
C ARG A 287 4.94 -9.27 29.31
N GLU A 288 5.81 -8.40 29.84
CA GLU A 288 6.89 -8.83 30.75
C GLU A 288 6.36 -9.41 32.07
N ALA A 289 5.14 -9.04 32.48
CA ALA A 289 4.49 -9.59 33.68
C ALA A 289 3.78 -10.94 33.46
N LEU A 290 3.74 -11.46 32.22
CA LEU A 290 3.15 -12.76 31.93
C LEU A 290 4.00 -13.90 32.49
N LYS A 291 3.34 -14.89 33.07
CA LYS A 291 3.96 -16.18 33.41
C LYS A 291 3.40 -17.25 32.48
N ILE A 292 4.23 -17.73 31.57
CA ILE A 292 3.83 -18.69 30.54
C ILE A 292 4.71 -19.93 30.65
N GLU A 293 4.07 -21.09 30.78
CA GLU A 293 4.73 -22.37 30.55
C GLU A 293 4.52 -22.74 29.09
N TRP A 294 5.60 -22.79 28.32
CA TRP A 294 5.57 -23.23 26.93
C TRP A 294 5.63 -24.75 26.84
N ASP A 295 4.91 -25.33 25.88
CA ASP A 295 5.07 -26.75 25.57
C ASP A 295 6.47 -27.00 24.99
N ALA A 296 7.29 -27.74 25.73
CA ALA A 296 8.69 -28.02 25.38
C ALA A 296 8.85 -29.09 24.28
N VAL A 297 7.81 -29.87 23.99
CA VAL A 297 7.82 -30.95 22.99
C VAL A 297 7.25 -30.47 21.65
N ALA A 298 6.41 -29.43 21.66
CA ALA A 298 5.92 -28.79 20.44
C ALA A 298 6.94 -27.78 19.88
N GLY A 299 7.38 -27.99 18.64
CA GLY A 299 8.17 -27.02 17.88
C GLY A 299 9.51 -27.54 17.34
N GLU A 300 10.16 -26.73 16.52
CA GLU A 300 11.44 -27.07 15.87
C GLU A 300 12.57 -27.19 16.92
N GLY A 301 13.29 -28.31 16.86
CA GLY A 301 14.38 -28.66 17.78
C GLY A 301 15.77 -28.66 17.14
N GLN A 302 15.86 -28.50 15.82
CA GLN A 302 17.13 -28.46 15.11
C GLN A 302 17.95 -27.22 15.47
N SER A 303 19.25 -27.41 15.69
CA SER A 303 20.23 -26.33 15.75
C SER A 303 20.64 -25.90 14.34
N THR A 304 21.26 -24.72 14.23
CA THR A 304 21.91 -24.28 12.99
C THR A 304 22.87 -25.36 12.46
N ASP A 305 23.69 -25.97 13.32
CA ASP A 305 24.63 -27.02 12.93
C ASP A 305 23.93 -28.25 12.34
N ALA A 306 22.80 -28.67 12.94
CA ALA A 306 22.02 -29.80 12.44
C ALA A 306 21.37 -29.50 11.08
N ILE A 307 20.84 -28.28 10.89
CA ILE A 307 20.28 -27.83 9.61
C ILE A 307 21.39 -27.82 8.54
N MET A 308 22.55 -27.23 8.86
CA MET A 308 23.67 -27.14 7.92
C MET A 308 24.23 -28.52 7.54
N ALA A 309 24.36 -29.43 8.50
CA ALA A 309 24.74 -30.82 8.20
C ALA A 309 23.74 -31.49 7.25
N GLY A 310 22.43 -31.27 7.48
CA GLY A 310 21.37 -31.73 6.57
C GLY A 310 21.51 -31.17 5.16
N TYR A 311 21.79 -29.87 5.01
CA TYR A 311 22.03 -29.25 3.70
C TYR A 311 23.23 -29.86 2.98
N LYS A 312 24.34 -30.14 3.69
CA LYS A 312 25.53 -30.78 3.10
C LYS A 312 25.23 -32.20 2.62
N THR A 313 24.49 -32.99 3.38
CA THR A 313 24.04 -34.31 2.94
C THR A 313 23.16 -34.23 1.70
N MET A 314 22.21 -33.29 1.65
CA MET A 314 21.34 -33.12 0.47
C MET A 314 22.10 -32.65 -0.77
N ALA A 315 23.11 -31.80 -0.61
CA ALA A 315 23.94 -31.30 -1.71
C ALA A 315 24.72 -32.41 -2.46
N GLN A 316 24.92 -33.56 -1.82
CA GLN A 316 25.55 -34.74 -2.44
C GLN A 316 24.60 -35.54 -3.34
N THR A 317 23.31 -35.19 -3.38
CA THR A 317 22.29 -35.84 -4.20
C THR A 317 21.90 -34.96 -5.39
N PRO A 318 21.35 -35.53 -6.49
CA PRO A 318 20.89 -34.74 -7.62
C PRO A 318 19.83 -33.70 -7.21
N GLY A 319 20.16 -32.42 -7.40
CA GLY A 319 19.25 -31.31 -7.12
C GLY A 319 18.25 -31.03 -8.25
N LEU A 320 17.39 -30.03 -8.03
CA LEU A 320 16.49 -29.53 -9.08
C LEU A 320 17.29 -28.90 -10.22
N THR A 321 16.88 -29.17 -11.46
CA THR A 321 17.54 -28.58 -12.63
C THR A 321 17.18 -27.09 -12.72
N ALA A 322 18.14 -26.22 -12.40
CA ALA A 322 17.95 -24.77 -12.51
C ALA A 322 17.95 -24.28 -13.97
N ALA A 323 18.79 -24.87 -14.83
CA ALA A 323 18.84 -24.62 -16.27
C ALA A 323 19.55 -25.79 -16.97
N LYS A 324 19.20 -26.02 -18.24
CA LYS A 324 19.88 -27.00 -19.10
C LYS A 324 20.42 -26.30 -20.35
N ARG A 325 21.73 -26.29 -20.53
CA ARG A 325 22.42 -25.73 -21.71
C ARG A 325 23.46 -26.74 -22.18
N GLY A 326 23.21 -27.37 -23.32
CA GLY A 326 24.04 -28.46 -23.83
C GLY A 326 24.09 -29.67 -22.89
N ASP A 327 25.16 -30.46 -23.01
CA ASP A 327 25.46 -31.60 -22.15
C ASP A 327 26.62 -31.25 -21.20
N ALA A 328 26.26 -30.68 -20.05
CA ALA A 328 27.23 -30.27 -19.03
C ALA A 328 28.00 -31.46 -18.44
N ALA A 329 27.36 -32.63 -18.31
CA ALA A 329 27.99 -33.82 -17.74
C ALA A 329 29.10 -34.34 -18.65
N ALA A 330 28.84 -34.45 -19.96
CA ALA A 330 29.85 -34.86 -20.92
C ALA A 330 31.00 -33.84 -21.04
N ALA A 331 30.70 -32.54 -20.95
CA ALA A 331 31.73 -31.49 -20.97
C ALA A 331 32.63 -31.55 -19.73
N LEU A 332 32.06 -31.70 -18.52
CA LEU A 332 32.81 -31.83 -17.27
C LEU A 332 33.67 -33.09 -17.25
N ALA A 333 33.16 -34.23 -17.75
CA ALA A 333 33.91 -35.49 -17.82
C ALA A 333 35.16 -35.41 -18.72
N LYS A 334 35.19 -34.47 -19.68
CA LYS A 334 36.32 -34.25 -20.61
C LYS A 334 37.18 -33.04 -20.24
N ALA A 335 36.86 -32.34 -19.16
CA ALA A 335 37.55 -31.11 -18.81
C ALA A 335 39.00 -31.39 -18.42
N ALA A 336 39.94 -30.57 -18.91
CA ALA A 336 41.36 -30.68 -18.55
C ALA A 336 41.63 -30.32 -17.08
N LYS A 337 40.74 -29.54 -16.46
CA LYS A 337 40.76 -29.17 -15.04
C LYS A 337 39.34 -28.98 -14.53
N THR A 338 39.05 -29.54 -13.36
CA THR A 338 37.82 -29.31 -12.61
C THR A 338 38.15 -28.58 -11.31
N VAL A 339 37.22 -27.75 -10.84
CA VAL A 339 37.29 -27.09 -9.54
C VAL A 339 35.92 -27.26 -8.89
N GLU A 340 35.93 -27.77 -7.68
CA GLU A 340 34.74 -27.96 -6.84
C GLU A 340 34.93 -27.14 -5.56
N VAL A 341 33.88 -26.40 -5.17
CA VAL A 341 33.88 -25.53 -3.99
C VAL A 341 32.55 -25.68 -3.27
N GLU A 342 32.59 -25.95 -1.97
CA GLU A 342 31.43 -25.82 -1.08
C GLU A 342 31.34 -24.37 -0.58
N ILE A 343 30.18 -23.75 -0.75
CA ILE A 343 29.89 -22.40 -0.26
C ILE A 343 28.68 -22.47 0.66
N GLU A 344 28.86 -22.03 1.90
CA GLU A 344 27.86 -22.03 2.95
C GLU A 344 27.40 -20.60 3.26
N PHE A 345 26.09 -20.41 3.43
CA PHE A 345 25.49 -19.14 3.82
C PHE A 345 24.71 -19.32 5.14
N PRO A 346 24.96 -18.50 6.17
CA PRO A 346 24.20 -18.58 7.41
C PRO A 346 22.79 -18.02 7.23
N TYR A 347 21.91 -18.27 8.21
CA TYR A 347 20.65 -17.54 8.31
C TYR A 347 20.92 -16.06 8.58
N LEU A 348 20.42 -15.20 7.70
CA LEU A 348 20.56 -13.76 7.80
C LEU A 348 19.28 -13.12 8.35
N ALA A 349 19.45 -12.19 9.27
CA ALA A 349 18.37 -11.32 9.67
C ALA A 349 18.12 -10.26 8.58
N HIS A 350 16.86 -10.09 8.20
CA HIS A 350 16.45 -9.03 7.28
C HIS A 350 16.70 -7.62 7.83
N ALA A 351 16.57 -7.47 9.16
CA ALA A 351 16.85 -6.24 9.91
C ALA A 351 16.29 -4.93 9.31
N PRO A 352 14.99 -4.84 8.94
CA PRO A 352 14.38 -3.56 8.59
C PRO A 352 14.40 -2.61 9.79
N MET A 353 14.56 -1.31 9.53
CA MET A 353 14.56 -0.28 10.58
C MET A 353 13.19 -0.13 11.24
N GLU A 354 12.12 -0.27 10.45
CA GLU A 354 10.77 -0.35 10.96
C GLU A 354 10.44 -1.81 11.33
N PRO A 355 10.09 -2.11 12.60
CA PRO A 355 9.59 -3.41 12.99
C PRO A 355 8.35 -3.82 12.20
N LEU A 356 8.06 -5.11 12.13
CA LEU A 356 6.77 -5.55 11.62
C LEU A 356 5.67 -5.03 12.52
N ASN A 357 4.70 -4.39 11.88
CA ASN A 357 3.57 -3.76 12.54
C ASN A 357 2.42 -3.66 11.54
N GLY A 358 1.24 -3.39 12.07
CA GLY A 358 0.10 -2.93 11.28
C GLY A 358 -1.13 -2.68 12.15
N VAL A 359 -2.10 -1.97 11.58
CA VAL A 359 -3.35 -1.65 12.26
C VAL A 359 -4.51 -2.33 11.55
N LEU A 360 -5.27 -3.14 12.27
CA LEU A 360 -6.48 -3.78 11.77
C LEU A 360 -7.71 -3.19 12.47
N GLU A 361 -8.58 -2.53 11.70
CA GLU A 361 -9.86 -1.99 12.17
C GLU A 361 -11.01 -2.86 11.68
N PRO A 362 -11.74 -3.54 12.58
CA PRO A 362 -13.05 -4.09 12.26
C PRO A 362 -14.01 -2.98 11.87
N THR A 363 -14.84 -3.26 10.88
CA THR A 363 -15.95 -2.39 10.46
C THR A 363 -17.26 -3.16 10.53
N LYS A 364 -18.39 -2.49 10.30
CA LYS A 364 -19.70 -3.14 10.30
C LYS A 364 -19.78 -4.32 9.32
N ASP A 365 -19.20 -4.17 8.13
CA ASP A 365 -19.38 -5.09 7.01
C ASP A 365 -18.06 -5.77 6.55
N GLY A 366 -16.97 -5.63 7.31
CA GLY A 366 -15.64 -6.08 6.91
C GLY A 366 -14.51 -5.59 7.81
N ALA A 367 -13.30 -5.44 7.26
CA ALA A 367 -12.14 -4.92 7.99
C ALA A 367 -11.24 -4.04 7.10
N VAL A 368 -10.46 -3.17 7.74
CA VAL A 368 -9.46 -2.32 7.09
C VAL A 368 -8.09 -2.57 7.71
N TRP A 369 -7.11 -2.91 6.87
CA TRP A 369 -5.74 -3.21 7.23
C TRP A 369 -4.80 -2.11 6.72
N TRP A 370 -4.11 -1.42 7.63
CA TRP A 370 -3.00 -0.53 7.27
C TRP A 370 -1.68 -1.21 7.58
N ALA A 371 -0.90 -1.44 6.54
CA ALA A 371 0.42 -2.03 6.67
C ALA A 371 1.31 -1.69 5.49
N GLY A 372 2.60 -1.85 5.73
CA GLY A 372 3.61 -1.99 4.70
C GLY A 372 3.51 -3.29 3.90
N SER A 373 2.37 -3.59 3.32
CA SER A 373 2.05 -4.90 2.72
C SER A 373 2.90 -5.20 1.48
N GLN A 374 3.77 -6.20 1.56
CA GLN A 374 4.57 -6.63 0.41
C GLN A 374 3.83 -7.64 -0.47
N PHE A 375 2.98 -8.49 0.12
CA PHE A 375 2.07 -9.42 -0.55
C PHE A 375 0.61 -9.09 -0.19
N GLN A 376 0.10 -8.00 -0.77
CA GLN A 376 -1.19 -7.40 -0.41
C GLN A 376 -2.36 -8.40 -0.46
N THR A 377 -2.49 -9.18 -1.53
CA THR A 377 -3.63 -10.11 -1.67
C THR A 377 -3.49 -11.37 -0.84
N VAL A 378 -2.26 -11.74 -0.43
CA VAL A 378 -2.04 -12.83 0.53
C VAL A 378 -2.49 -12.38 1.91
N GLU A 379 -2.07 -11.19 2.35
CA GLU A 379 -2.52 -10.60 3.61
C GLU A 379 -4.05 -10.43 3.64
N GLN A 380 -4.64 -9.93 2.55
CA GLN A 380 -6.10 -9.79 2.40
C GLN A 380 -6.83 -11.12 2.58
N ALA A 381 -6.40 -12.18 1.89
CA ALA A 381 -7.02 -13.48 1.97
C ALA A 381 -6.86 -14.10 3.37
N THR A 382 -5.69 -13.95 3.99
CA THR A 382 -5.41 -14.46 5.34
C THR A 382 -6.28 -13.78 6.39
N ILE A 383 -6.35 -12.45 6.39
CA ILE A 383 -7.23 -11.68 7.30
C ILE A 383 -8.69 -12.12 7.10
N ALA A 384 -9.13 -12.20 5.85
CA ALA A 384 -10.50 -12.60 5.52
C ALA A 384 -10.84 -13.98 6.08
N ALA A 385 -9.97 -14.98 5.84
CA ALA A 385 -10.15 -16.34 6.33
C ALA A 385 -10.24 -16.39 7.87
N ILE A 386 -9.36 -15.68 8.58
CA ILE A 386 -9.34 -15.69 10.05
C ILE A 386 -10.60 -15.04 10.62
N LEU A 387 -11.02 -13.90 10.07
CA LEU A 387 -12.20 -13.17 10.52
C LEU A 387 -13.54 -13.74 10.02
N GLY A 388 -13.52 -14.73 9.12
CA GLY A 388 -14.73 -15.29 8.52
C GLY A 388 -15.40 -14.35 7.51
N LEU A 389 -14.59 -13.53 6.83
CA LEU A 389 -15.01 -12.58 5.81
C LEU A 389 -14.67 -13.10 4.40
N LYS A 390 -15.28 -12.49 3.38
CA LYS A 390 -14.80 -12.62 2.00
C LYS A 390 -13.61 -11.67 1.77
N PRO A 391 -12.68 -11.97 0.83
CA PRO A 391 -11.54 -11.09 0.55
C PRO A 391 -11.93 -9.65 0.16
N ASP A 392 -13.04 -9.46 -0.56
CA ASP A 392 -13.55 -8.14 -0.95
C ASP A 392 -14.12 -7.32 0.21
N GLN A 393 -14.39 -7.95 1.36
CA GLN A 393 -14.73 -7.27 2.61
C GLN A 393 -13.50 -6.83 3.40
N VAL A 394 -12.28 -7.23 2.98
CA VAL A 394 -11.03 -6.80 3.59
C VAL A 394 -10.37 -5.76 2.70
N THR A 395 -10.29 -4.55 3.23
CA THR A 395 -9.59 -3.44 2.61
C THR A 395 -8.12 -3.46 3.01
N ILE A 396 -7.21 -3.40 2.04
CA ILE A 396 -5.80 -3.10 2.30
C ILE A 396 -5.53 -1.64 1.96
N ASN A 397 -5.01 -0.90 2.93
CA ASN A 397 -4.47 0.45 2.78
C ASN A 397 -2.95 0.34 2.92
N SER A 398 -2.27 0.15 1.78
CA SER A 398 -0.82 0.07 1.76
C SER A 398 -0.19 1.39 2.16
N THR A 399 0.74 1.32 3.11
CA THR A 399 1.57 2.45 3.55
C THR A 399 2.98 2.34 2.97
N TYR A 400 3.82 3.35 3.22
CA TYR A 400 5.26 3.14 3.06
C TYR A 400 5.77 2.07 4.03
N THR A 401 6.96 1.55 3.74
CA THR A 401 7.64 0.58 4.60
C THR A 401 9.02 1.08 4.97
N GLY A 402 9.40 0.96 6.24
CA GLY A 402 10.76 1.27 6.71
C GLY A 402 11.75 0.14 6.44
N GLY A 403 11.68 -0.41 5.21
CA GLY A 403 12.41 -1.58 4.78
C GLY A 403 11.63 -2.88 4.92
N SER A 404 12.14 -3.92 4.26
CA SER A 404 11.67 -5.29 4.44
C SER A 404 12.76 -6.30 4.07
N PHE A 405 13.50 -6.04 2.98
CA PHE A 405 14.55 -6.94 2.48
C PHE A 405 14.06 -8.37 2.16
N GLY A 406 12.73 -8.55 2.03
CA GLY A 406 12.08 -9.85 1.87
C GLY A 406 11.22 -10.25 3.07
N ARG A 407 11.43 -9.64 4.26
CA ARG A 407 10.76 -10.05 5.50
C ARG A 407 9.24 -9.96 5.46
N ARG A 408 8.69 -9.00 4.71
CA ARG A 408 7.24 -8.78 4.59
C ARG A 408 6.59 -9.63 3.48
N ALA A 409 7.37 -10.33 2.66
CA ALA A 409 6.89 -11.24 1.62
C ALA A 409 6.77 -12.68 2.14
N THR A 410 6.02 -12.88 3.22
CA THR A 410 5.79 -14.21 3.80
C THR A 410 4.54 -14.86 3.20
N PRO A 411 4.59 -16.12 2.74
CA PRO A 411 3.41 -16.82 2.23
C PRO A 411 2.31 -17.01 3.29
N THR A 412 2.69 -17.00 4.57
CA THR A 412 1.76 -17.14 5.69
C THR A 412 1.17 -15.81 6.15
N ALA A 413 1.67 -14.67 5.66
CA ALA A 413 1.28 -13.34 6.11
C ALA A 413 1.28 -13.23 7.66
N ASP A 414 2.32 -13.75 8.30
CA ASP A 414 2.41 -14.04 9.73
C ASP A 414 1.93 -12.90 10.65
N TYR A 415 2.38 -11.67 10.40
CA TYR A 415 2.01 -10.51 11.22
C TYR A 415 0.57 -10.02 10.97
N ALA A 416 0.06 -10.14 9.74
CA ALA A 416 -1.34 -9.85 9.43
C ALA A 416 -2.27 -10.92 10.02
N ALA A 417 -1.85 -12.19 9.96
CA ALA A 417 -2.55 -13.31 10.56
C ALA A 417 -2.66 -13.15 12.07
N GLU A 418 -1.54 -12.84 12.74
CA GLU A 418 -1.46 -12.60 14.17
C GLU A 418 -2.38 -11.45 14.59
N THR A 419 -2.34 -10.32 13.88
CA THR A 419 -3.23 -9.18 14.17
C THR A 419 -4.71 -9.56 14.02
N ALA A 420 -5.07 -10.30 12.97
CA ALA A 420 -6.44 -10.78 12.76
C ALA A 420 -6.90 -11.75 13.85
N MET A 421 -6.03 -12.64 14.33
CA MET A 421 -6.34 -13.54 15.44
C MET A 421 -6.60 -12.78 16.74
N ILE A 422 -5.79 -11.75 17.04
CA ILE A 422 -5.96 -10.90 18.23
C ILE A 422 -7.27 -10.10 18.15
N VAL A 423 -7.55 -9.49 16.98
CA VAL A 423 -8.81 -8.79 16.72
C VAL A 423 -10.01 -9.72 16.92
N LYS A 424 -9.95 -10.95 16.43
CA LYS A 424 -11.01 -11.95 16.62
C LYS A 424 -11.15 -12.34 18.09
N ALA A 425 -10.04 -12.63 18.77
CA ALA A 425 -10.02 -13.08 20.16
C ALA A 425 -10.52 -12.00 21.14
N THR A 426 -10.31 -10.73 20.84
CA THR A 426 -10.83 -9.58 21.61
C THR A 426 -12.29 -9.21 21.26
N GLY A 427 -12.93 -10.00 20.40
CA GLY A 427 -14.33 -9.82 20.02
C GLY A 427 -14.58 -8.68 19.03
N MET A 428 -13.56 -8.25 18.28
CA MET A 428 -13.66 -7.27 17.18
C MET A 428 -14.22 -5.90 17.62
N LYS A 429 -13.97 -5.51 18.87
CA LYS A 429 -14.57 -4.30 19.48
C LYS A 429 -13.80 -3.01 19.22
N ALA A 430 -12.52 -3.12 18.85
CA ALA A 430 -11.63 -1.97 18.67
C ALA A 430 -10.61 -2.24 17.55
N PRO A 431 -10.07 -1.19 16.92
CA PRO A 431 -8.86 -1.31 16.11
C PRO A 431 -7.68 -1.79 16.94
N ILE A 432 -6.89 -2.72 16.41
CA ILE A 432 -5.67 -3.22 17.07
C ILE A 432 -4.46 -2.84 16.23
N HIS A 433 -3.50 -2.16 16.85
CA HIS A 433 -2.14 -1.98 16.36
C HIS A 433 -1.24 -3.05 16.98
N LEU A 434 -0.73 -3.96 16.15
CA LEU A 434 0.29 -4.93 16.54
C LEU A 434 1.68 -4.33 16.34
#